data_AF-A0A1J5CV76-F1
#
_entry.id   AF-A0A1J5CV76-F1
#
_cell.length_a   1.000
_cell.length_b   1.000
_cell.length_c   1.000
_cell.angle_alpha   90.00
_cell.angle_beta   90.00
_cell.angle_gamma   90.00
#
_symmetry.space_group_name_H-M   'P 1'
#
loop_
_entity.id
_entity.type
_entity.pdbx_description
1 polymer ?
#
loop_
_entity_poly.entity_id
_entity_poly.type
_entity_poly.pdbx_seq_one_letter_code
_entity_poly.pdbx_strand_id
1 'polypeptide(L)'
;METYFADELASGKVTFQVLDVQDEENAAIVNKYRAYTSSLFINTIRDGTDHIEEVTYIWLLLGNDEAFTEAVRSKIEKSLKGEE
;
A
#
# COMPACT_ATOMS: atom_id res chain seq x y z
N MET A 1 -2.17 -10.35 -5.47
CA MET A 1 -1.88 -8.95 -5.86
C MET A 1 -0.97 -8.87 -7.07
N GLU A 2 0.16 -9.58 -7.06
CA GLU A 2 1.11 -9.59 -8.17
C GLU A 2 0.50 -10.03 -9.51
N THR A 3 -0.47 -10.95 -9.47
CA THR A 3 -1.22 -11.39 -10.65
C THR A 3 -2.19 -10.36 -11.20
N TYR A 4 -2.71 -9.45 -10.36
CA TYR A 4 -3.69 -8.43 -10.77
C TYR A 4 -3.01 -7.18 -11.33
N PHE A 5 -1.83 -6.85 -10.80
CA PHE A 5 -1.06 -5.66 -11.15
C PHE A 5 0.24 -6.02 -11.86
N ALA A 6 0.29 -7.15 -12.58
CA ALA A 6 1.51 -7.63 -13.20
C ALA A 6 2.10 -6.62 -14.21
N ASP A 7 1.26 -5.96 -14.99
CA ASP A 7 1.68 -4.95 -15.98
C ASP A 7 2.16 -3.66 -15.30
N GLU A 8 1.45 -3.21 -14.26
CA GLU A 8 1.80 -2.05 -13.46
C GLU A 8 3.08 -2.27 -12.63
N LEU A 9 3.31 -3.49 -12.14
CA LEU A 9 4.55 -3.90 -11.50
C LEU A 9 5.71 -3.95 -12.51
N ALA A 10 5.48 -4.54 -13.69
CA ALA A 10 6.48 -4.63 -14.74
C ALA A 10 6.87 -3.26 -15.30
N SER A 11 5.91 -2.33 -15.37
CA SER A 11 6.14 -0.94 -15.79
C SER A 11 6.67 -0.03 -14.67
N GLY A 12 6.73 -0.52 -13.43
CA GLY A 12 7.17 0.24 -12.26
C GLY A 12 6.17 1.30 -11.76
N LYS A 13 4.91 1.26 -12.23
CA LYS A 13 3.82 2.14 -11.77
C LYS A 13 3.34 1.77 -10.38
N VAL A 14 3.39 0.49 -10.04
CA VAL A 14 3.06 -0.03 -8.71
C VAL A 14 4.28 -0.75 -8.17
N THR A 15 4.57 -0.55 -6.88
CA THR A 15 5.58 -1.31 -6.17
C THR A 15 4.99 -1.83 -4.87
N PHE A 16 5.30 -3.08 -4.51
CA PHE A 16 4.92 -3.66 -3.24
C PHE A 16 6.18 -3.76 -2.38
N GLN A 17 6.10 -3.23 -1.16
CA GLN A 17 7.19 -3.29 -0.19
C GLN A 17 6.65 -3.87 1.11
N VAL A 18 7.39 -4.83 1.66
CA VAL A 18 7.18 -5.36 3.01
C VAL A 18 8.39 -4.93 3.82
N LEU A 19 8.16 -4.15 4.85
CA LEU A 19 9.20 -3.54 5.68
C LEU A 19 9.02 -4.04 7.10
N ASP A 20 10.10 -4.48 7.73
CA ASP A 20 10.10 -4.73 9.16
C ASP A 20 10.31 -3.40 9.89
N VAL A 21 9.33 -3.02 10.71
CA VAL A 21 9.34 -1.78 11.48
C VAL A 21 10.39 -1.78 12.60
N GLN A 22 10.90 -2.95 12.98
CA GLN A 22 11.95 -3.10 13.99
C GLN A 22 13.35 -3.08 13.38
N ASP A 23 13.46 -3.13 12.05
CA ASP A 23 14.74 -3.10 11.36
C ASP A 23 15.23 -1.65 11.21
N GLU A 24 16.47 -1.39 11.66
CA GLU A 24 17.05 -0.05 11.65
C GLU A 24 17.28 0.49 10.22
N GLU A 25 17.50 -0.35 9.21
CA GLU A 25 17.60 0.10 7.81
C GLU A 25 16.27 0.69 7.32
N ASN A 26 15.15 0.19 7.86
CA ASN A 26 13.81 0.68 7.52
C ASN A 26 13.39 1.90 8.34
N ALA A 27 14.17 2.33 9.34
CA ALA A 27 13.77 3.40 10.26
C ALA A 27 13.38 4.70 9.54
N ALA A 28 14.07 5.06 8.46
CA ALA A 28 13.77 6.26 7.69
C ALA A 28 12.39 6.20 7.01
N ILE A 29 12.06 5.07 6.38
CA ILE A 29 10.77 4.89 5.70
C ILE A 29 9.64 4.69 6.73
N VAL A 30 9.88 3.93 7.80
CA VAL A 30 8.94 3.75 8.91
C VAL A 30 8.58 5.10 9.53
N ASN A 31 9.56 5.98 9.74
CA ASN A 31 9.33 7.33 10.25
C ASN A 31 8.55 8.20 9.24
N LYS A 32 8.90 8.15 7.94
CA LYS A 32 8.20 8.87 6.87
C LYS A 32 6.71 8.53 6.83
N TYR A 33 6.39 7.25 6.95
CA TYR A 33 5.01 6.74 6.92
C TYR A 33 4.34 6.78 8.30
N ARG A 34 5.11 7.10 9.36
CA ARG A 34 4.69 6.97 10.78
C ARG A 34 4.09 5.60 11.08
N ALA A 35 4.61 4.57 10.43
CA ALA A 35 4.13 3.22 10.57
C ALA A 35 4.38 2.72 12.00
N TYR A 36 3.35 2.18 12.63
CA TYR A 36 3.44 1.57 13.95
C TYR A 36 2.86 0.16 13.89
N THR A 37 3.53 -0.79 14.54
CA THR A 37 3.06 -2.18 14.61
C THR A 37 2.77 -2.78 13.23
N SER A 38 1.75 -3.63 13.12
CA SER A 38 1.22 -4.07 11.83
C SER A 38 0.31 -2.96 11.30
N SER A 39 0.66 -2.36 10.16
CA SER A 39 -0.14 -1.36 9.44
C SER A 39 0.06 -1.55 7.93
N LEU A 40 -0.97 -1.21 7.16
CA LEU A 40 -0.92 -1.19 5.70
C LEU A 40 -1.06 0.25 5.23
N PHE A 41 -0.12 0.71 4.41
CA PHE A 41 -0.13 2.03 3.82
C PHE A 41 -0.20 1.95 2.30
N ILE A 42 -0.87 2.90 1.69
CA ILE A 42 -0.85 3.15 0.25
C ILE A 42 -0.30 4.55 0.04
N ASN A 43 0.74 4.66 -0.78
CA ASN A 43 1.32 5.93 -1.16
C ASN A 43 1.06 6.18 -2.65
N THR A 44 0.30 7.22 -2.95
CA THR A 44 0.10 7.68 -4.34
C THR A 44 1.10 8.79 -4.63
N ILE A 45 1.99 8.59 -5.59
CA ILE A 45 2.95 9.64 -5.99
C ILE A 45 2.39 10.35 -7.23
N ARG A 46 2.02 11.63 -7.09
CA ARG A 46 1.57 12.48 -8.20
C ARG A 46 2.40 13.75 -8.25
N ASP A 47 2.94 14.06 -9.43
CA ASP A 47 3.81 15.24 -9.65
C ASP A 47 4.98 15.33 -8.64
N GLY A 48 5.49 14.18 -8.19
CA GLY A 48 6.56 14.08 -7.19
C GLY A 48 6.11 14.32 -5.74
N THR A 49 4.82 14.49 -5.48
CA THR A 49 4.24 14.61 -4.14
C THR A 49 3.75 13.25 -3.66
N ASP A 50 4.22 12.83 -2.48
CA ASP A 50 3.74 11.62 -1.80
C ASP A 50 2.38 11.89 -1.13
N HIS A 51 1.39 11.06 -1.44
CA HIS A 51 0.09 11.00 -0.78
C HIS A 51 -0.02 9.67 -0.02
N ILE A 52 0.49 9.67 1.20
CA ILE A 52 0.52 8.48 2.06
C ILE A 52 -0.78 8.41 2.86
N GLU A 53 -1.50 7.30 2.75
CA GLU A 53 -2.71 7.00 3.51
C GLU A 53 -2.60 5.63 4.20
N GLU A 54 -3.01 5.56 5.47
CA GLU A 54 -3.16 4.29 6.19
C GLU A 54 -4.50 3.63 5.86
N VAL A 55 -4.45 2.37 5.46
CA VAL A 55 -5.63 1.59 5.06
C VAL A 55 -6.23 0.88 6.29
N THR A 56 -6.69 1.64 7.28
CA THR A 56 -7.16 1.08 8.57
C THR A 56 -8.37 0.14 8.47
N TYR A 57 -9.22 0.28 7.45
CA TYR A 57 -10.42 -0.55 7.32
C TYR A 57 -10.11 -2.03 6.99
N ILE A 58 -8.88 -2.35 6.58
CA ILE A 58 -8.47 -3.75 6.35
C ILE A 58 -8.56 -4.61 7.62
N TRP A 59 -8.46 -4.00 8.81
CA TRP A 59 -8.64 -4.70 10.08
C TRP A 59 -10.04 -5.32 10.23
N LEU A 60 -11.06 -4.73 9.59
CA LEU A 60 -12.42 -5.25 9.59
C LEU A 60 -12.61 -6.45 8.65
N LEU A 61 -11.65 -6.67 7.75
CA LEU A 61 -11.68 -7.72 6.73
C LEU A 61 -10.79 -8.91 7.12
N LEU A 62 -10.16 -8.86 8.30
CA LEU A 62 -9.38 -9.98 8.82
C LEU A 62 -10.23 -11.24 8.94
N GLY A 63 -9.72 -12.34 8.40
CA GLY A 63 -10.44 -13.62 8.32
C GLY A 63 -11.27 -13.80 7.05
N ASN A 64 -11.31 -12.80 6.15
CA ASN A 64 -11.87 -12.93 4.82
C ASN A 64 -10.85 -12.46 3.77
N ASP A 65 -10.00 -13.38 3.32
CA ASP A 65 -8.93 -13.12 2.35
C ASP A 65 -9.43 -12.56 1.02
N GLU A 66 -10.62 -13.00 0.56
CA GLU A 66 -11.23 -12.51 -0.68
C GLU A 66 -11.63 -11.04 -0.54
N ALA A 67 -12.36 -10.69 0.51
CA ALA A 67 -12.77 -9.32 0.78
C ALA A 67 -11.57 -8.40 1.04
N PHE A 68 -10.55 -8.88 1.77
CA PHE A 68 -9.30 -8.16 1.98
C PHE A 68 -8.59 -7.88 0.64
N THR A 69 -8.46 -8.89 -0.21
CA THR A 69 -7.78 -8.75 -1.50
C THR A 69 -8.55 -7.79 -2.40
N GLU A 70 -9.88 -7.89 -2.47
CA GLU A 70 -10.71 -6.99 -3.27
C GLU A 70 -10.63 -5.55 -2.77
N ALA A 71 -10.68 -5.34 -1.45
CA ALA A 71 -10.55 -4.03 -0.82
C ALA A 71 -9.24 -3.32 -1.17
N VAL A 72 -8.12 -4.01 -0.99
CA VAL A 72 -6.80 -3.43 -1.28
C VAL A 72 -6.66 -3.21 -2.78
N ARG A 73 -7.15 -4.14 -3.60
CA ARG A 73 -7.09 -4.03 -5.07
C ARG A 73 -7.87 -2.80 -5.54
N SER A 74 -9.11 -2.65 -5.08
CA SER A 74 -9.96 -1.51 -5.42
C SER A 74 -9.30 -0.18 -5.05
N LYS A 75 -8.64 -0.11 -3.89
CA LYS A 75 -7.94 1.11 -3.45
C LYS A 75 -6.73 1.43 -4.33
N ILE A 76 -5.94 0.44 -4.72
CA ILE A 76 -4.83 0.63 -5.68
C ILE A 76 -5.36 1.09 -7.03
N GLU A 77 -6.42 0.45 -7.56
CA GLU A 77 -7.04 0.84 -8.84
C GLU A 77 -7.56 2.29 -8.83
N LYS A 78 -8.20 2.73 -7.75
CA LYS A 78 -8.63 4.14 -7.58
C LYS A 78 -7.45 5.10 -7.55
N SER A 79 -6.39 4.74 -6.82
CA SER A 79 -5.17 5.53 -6.71
C SER A 79 -4.50 5.71 -8.09
N LEU A 80 -4.44 4.63 -8.88
CA LEU A 80 -3.94 4.63 -10.26
C LEU A 80 -4.79 5.48 -11.21
N LYS A 81 -6.11 5.50 -11.03
CA LYS A 81 -7.04 6.25 -11.89
C LYS A 81 -7.13 7.74 -11.58
N GLY A 82 -6.65 8.20 -10.42
CA GLY A 82 -6.84 9.61 -10.04
C GLY A 82 -8.00 9.85 -9.08
N GLU A 83 -8.73 8.82 -8.65
CA GLU A 83 -10.05 8.93 -8.00
C GLU A 83 -9.97 8.85 -6.46
N GLU A 84 -9.01 9.56 -5.85
CA GLU A 84 -8.78 9.54 -4.39
C GLU A 84 -9.97 10.07 -3.56
#